data_AF-A0A6A7L2H3-F1
#
_entry.id   AF-A0A6A7L2H3-F1
#
_cell.length_a   1.000
_cell.length_b   1.000
_cell.length_c   1.000
_cell.angle_alpha   90.00
_cell.angle_beta   90.00
_cell.angle_gamma   90.00
#
_symmetry.space_group_name_H-M   'P 1'
#
loop_
_entity.id
_entity.type
_entity.pdbx_description
1 polymer ?
#
loop_
_entity_poly.entity_id
_entity_poly.type
_entity_poly.pdbx_seq_one_letter_code
_entity_poly.pdbx_strand_id
1 'polypeptide(L)'
;MKPGRCRVAGLCGAILTIWWAVGPSPTRAQTTVGSADVHLPIQNAAGLRLLVATDHTSPVLRVILPGRPTSDRSIEILFPEHVTVVKQGQRSARQLYLFRPGERGDRPLWRRSDGSLEYERDLGDGVHLLARATLEGDGVRFRYELTNESPVAYDMIYAPTDPRLTSIFHDVRLERTYVHHADGFDLLASETPRRLTIPLDQWLPARYLVSFTWPVPAQRIERRDDGIPYYNKSRAVDMPFIATVSTDKAWVIASFARTAGNVWSNPELTCQHVDPQTSLSPGQRATIELKLLVIRGSLDDALERAIRQRQSLK
;
A
#
# COMPACT_ATOMS: atom_id res chain seq x y z
N MET A 1 77.90 49.72 -6.08
CA MET A 1 77.26 48.53 -5.49
C MET A 1 76.26 47.95 -6.50
N LYS A 2 76.30 46.63 -6.77
CA LYS A 2 75.18 45.80 -7.30
C LYS A 2 74.56 45.03 -6.10
N PRO A 3 73.41 44.30 -6.18
CA PRO A 3 72.31 44.23 -7.17
C PRO A 3 70.98 44.82 -6.57
N GLY A 4 69.74 44.64 -7.06
CA GLY A 4 69.22 44.12 -8.35
C GLY A 4 68.15 42.99 -8.23
N ARG A 5 67.07 43.06 -9.05
CA ARG A 5 65.90 42.12 -9.21
C ARG A 5 64.71 42.35 -8.22
N CYS A 6 63.44 42.03 -8.54
CA CYS A 6 62.86 41.36 -9.74
C CYS A 6 61.43 41.87 -10.08
N ARG A 7 60.94 41.51 -11.29
CA ARG A 7 59.55 41.72 -11.75
C ARG A 7 58.58 40.66 -11.17
N VAL A 8 57.29 40.97 -11.10
CA VAL A 8 56.21 40.12 -11.66
C VAL A 8 55.20 41.02 -12.37
N ALA A 9 54.66 40.57 -13.50
CA ALA A 9 53.59 41.22 -14.24
C ALA A 9 52.41 40.26 -14.40
N GLY A 10 51.18 40.79 -14.38
CA GLY A 10 49.96 40.24 -15.00
C GLY A 10 49.47 38.84 -14.61
N LEU A 11 48.17 38.72 -14.37
CA LEU A 11 47.28 38.14 -15.39
C LEU A 11 45.82 38.45 -15.06
N CYS A 12 45.00 38.68 -16.09
CA CYS A 12 43.55 38.56 -15.96
C CYS A 12 43.19 37.09 -15.73
N GLY A 13 42.49 36.78 -14.65
CA GLY A 13 41.91 35.46 -14.39
C GLY A 13 40.41 35.61 -14.18
N ALA A 14 39.61 35.31 -15.20
CA ALA A 14 38.16 35.26 -15.06
C ALA A 14 37.78 34.14 -14.08
N ILE A 15 37.03 34.46 -13.04
CA ILE A 15 36.47 33.45 -12.13
C ILE A 15 35.36 32.73 -12.90
N LEU A 16 35.69 31.54 -13.40
CA LEU A 16 34.75 30.65 -14.05
C LEU A 16 33.81 30.07 -12.97
N THR A 17 32.64 30.66 -12.79
CA THR A 17 31.57 30.05 -11.98
C THR A 17 31.07 28.81 -12.71
N ILE A 18 31.60 27.65 -12.33
CA ILE A 18 31.10 26.36 -12.80
C ILE A 18 29.72 26.14 -12.17
N TRP A 19 28.70 26.58 -12.91
CA TRP A 19 27.34 26.13 -12.70
C TRP A 19 27.29 24.63 -13.01
N TRP A 20 27.16 23.82 -11.96
CA TRP A 20 26.65 22.46 -12.13
C TRP A 20 25.20 22.57 -12.56
N ALA A 21 24.97 22.63 -13.87
CA ALA A 21 23.67 22.36 -14.44
C ALA A 21 23.30 20.93 -14.02
N VAL A 22 22.35 20.82 -13.09
CA VAL A 22 21.68 19.56 -12.79
C VAL A 22 20.88 19.21 -14.04
N GLY A 23 21.52 18.47 -14.95
CA GLY A 23 20.86 17.93 -16.12
C GLY A 23 19.69 17.06 -15.67
N PRO A 24 18.56 17.04 -16.41
CA PRO A 24 17.48 16.13 -16.10
C PRO A 24 18.03 14.70 -16.10
N SER A 25 17.67 13.93 -15.07
CA SER A 25 17.95 12.49 -15.04
C SER A 25 17.48 11.85 -16.35
N PRO A 26 18.20 10.85 -16.90
CA PRO A 26 17.82 10.24 -18.16
C PRO A 26 16.40 9.65 -18.03
N THR A 27 15.44 10.26 -18.73
CA THR A 27 14.04 9.82 -18.73
C THR A 27 13.99 8.35 -19.08
N ARG A 28 13.61 7.50 -18.11
CA ARG A 28 13.56 6.06 -18.31
C ARG A 28 12.58 5.77 -19.45
N ALA A 29 13.06 5.17 -20.53
CA ALA A 29 12.23 4.88 -21.69
C ALA A 29 11.09 3.94 -21.27
N GLN A 30 9.88 4.49 -21.15
CA GLN A 30 8.69 3.73 -20.83
C GLN A 30 8.40 2.80 -22.02
N THR A 31 8.76 1.52 -21.89
CA THR A 31 8.52 0.53 -22.92
C THR A 31 7.00 0.30 -23.06
N THR A 32 6.39 0.98 -24.03
CA THR A 32 4.98 0.88 -24.37
C THR A 32 4.68 -0.46 -25.03
N VAL A 33 4.47 -1.48 -24.20
CA VAL A 33 3.94 -2.78 -24.63
C VAL A 33 2.41 -2.71 -24.64
N GLY A 34 1.82 -2.64 -25.84
CA GLY A 34 0.42 -2.99 -26.12
C GLY A 34 -0.67 -2.40 -25.20
N SER A 35 -1.01 -1.12 -25.37
CA SER A 35 -2.07 -0.44 -24.58
C SER A 35 -3.49 -1.01 -24.74
N ALA A 36 -3.74 -1.94 -25.67
CA ALA A 36 -5.10 -2.39 -26.03
C ALA A 36 -5.72 -3.38 -25.02
N ASP A 37 -4.92 -4.30 -24.46
CA ASP A 37 -5.46 -5.47 -23.73
C ASP A 37 -5.60 -5.27 -22.21
N VAL A 38 -5.20 -4.11 -21.68
CA VAL A 38 -5.29 -3.74 -20.26
C VAL A 38 -6.75 -3.69 -19.77
N HIS A 39 -7.68 -3.35 -20.65
CA HIS A 39 -9.11 -3.28 -20.33
C HIS A 39 -9.77 -4.66 -20.17
N LEU A 40 -9.14 -5.72 -20.69
CA LEU A 40 -9.64 -7.08 -20.55
C LEU A 40 -9.20 -7.65 -19.19
N PRO A 41 -10.10 -8.25 -18.39
CA PRO A 41 -9.71 -8.90 -17.16
C PRO A 41 -8.71 -10.03 -17.42
N ILE A 42 -7.78 -10.24 -16.49
CA ILE A 42 -7.12 -11.54 -16.31
C ILE A 42 -8.03 -12.43 -15.46
N GLN A 43 -8.02 -13.74 -15.67
CA GLN A 43 -8.85 -14.72 -14.96
C GLN A 43 -8.00 -15.91 -14.50
N ASN A 44 -8.28 -16.44 -13.32
CA ASN A 44 -7.66 -17.67 -12.82
C ASN A 44 -8.57 -18.91 -13.03
N ALA A 45 -8.04 -20.11 -12.73
CA ALA A 45 -8.80 -21.36 -12.85
C ALA A 45 -10.02 -21.45 -11.91
N ALA A 46 -10.06 -20.66 -10.82
CA ALA A 46 -11.20 -20.57 -9.91
C ALA A 46 -12.30 -19.59 -10.38
N GLY A 47 -12.10 -18.89 -11.51
CA GLY A 47 -13.04 -17.92 -12.07
C GLY A 47 -12.99 -16.53 -11.42
N LEU A 48 -12.05 -16.27 -10.49
CA LEU A 48 -11.75 -14.90 -10.05
C LEU A 48 -11.16 -14.12 -11.21
N ARG A 49 -11.51 -12.83 -11.30
CA ARG A 49 -10.94 -11.91 -12.31
C ARG A 49 -10.34 -10.69 -11.64
N LEU A 50 -9.26 -10.18 -12.22
CA LEU A 50 -8.65 -8.90 -11.88
C LEU A 50 -8.66 -7.99 -13.13
N LEU A 51 -9.05 -6.73 -12.97
CA LEU A 51 -8.97 -5.71 -14.02
C LEU A 51 -8.53 -4.35 -13.46
N VAL A 52 -8.04 -3.49 -14.36
CA VAL A 52 -7.91 -2.06 -14.10
C VAL A 52 -9.28 -1.39 -14.18
N ALA A 53 -9.62 -0.58 -13.18
CA ALA A 53 -10.85 0.20 -13.16
C ALA A 53 -10.65 1.55 -13.87
N THR A 54 -10.76 1.55 -15.20
CA THR A 54 -10.40 2.68 -16.08
C THR A 54 -11.39 3.85 -16.10
N ASP A 55 -12.49 3.72 -15.35
CA ASP A 55 -13.38 4.80 -14.94
C ASP A 55 -12.78 5.68 -13.81
N HIS A 56 -11.65 5.27 -13.23
CA HIS A 56 -10.83 6.09 -12.35
C HIS A 56 -9.57 6.59 -13.06
N THR A 57 -9.07 7.76 -12.65
CA THR A 57 -7.72 8.25 -13.02
C THR A 57 -6.61 7.63 -12.18
N SER A 58 -6.97 7.10 -11.01
CA SER A 58 -6.09 6.45 -10.03
C SER A 58 -5.65 5.04 -10.45
N PRO A 59 -4.60 4.48 -9.81
CA PRO A 59 -4.25 3.07 -9.94
C PRO A 59 -5.24 2.19 -9.15
N VAL A 60 -6.50 2.13 -9.64
CA VAL A 60 -7.55 1.30 -9.04
C VAL A 60 -7.63 -0.04 -9.76
N LEU A 61 -7.59 -1.12 -8.98
CA LEU A 61 -7.88 -2.47 -9.44
C LEU A 61 -9.24 -2.93 -8.90
N ARG A 62 -9.92 -3.80 -9.66
CA ARG A 62 -11.13 -4.51 -9.21
C ARG A 62 -10.89 -6.01 -9.17
N VAL A 63 -11.35 -6.65 -8.10
CA VAL A 63 -11.40 -8.12 -8.02
C VAL A 63 -12.86 -8.56 -8.16
N ILE A 64 -13.19 -9.28 -9.23
CA ILE A 64 -14.54 -9.74 -9.51
C ILE A 64 -14.66 -11.22 -9.12
N LEU A 65 -15.69 -11.53 -8.34
CA LEU A 65 -16.04 -12.91 -7.98
C LEU A 65 -16.53 -13.72 -9.20
N PRO A 66 -16.41 -15.06 -9.18
CA PRO A 66 -16.94 -15.93 -10.23
C PRO A 66 -18.45 -15.69 -10.44
N GLY A 67 -18.87 -15.54 -11.70
CA GLY A 67 -20.27 -15.32 -12.09
C GLY A 67 -20.81 -13.90 -11.91
N ARG A 68 -20.04 -12.94 -11.39
CA ARG A 68 -20.46 -11.52 -11.30
C ARG A 68 -20.21 -10.74 -12.60
N PRO A 69 -20.89 -9.60 -12.86
CA PRO A 69 -20.59 -8.75 -14.02
C PRO A 69 -19.24 -8.03 -13.86
N THR A 70 -18.66 -7.50 -14.95
CA THR A 70 -17.42 -6.71 -14.90
C THR A 70 -17.57 -5.33 -14.26
N SER A 71 -18.81 -4.87 -14.10
CA SER A 71 -19.18 -3.66 -13.35
C SER A 71 -19.30 -3.88 -11.84
N ASP A 72 -19.04 -5.09 -11.32
CA ASP A 72 -19.08 -5.37 -9.89
C ASP A 72 -17.95 -4.60 -9.16
N ARG A 73 -18.33 -3.82 -8.14
CA ARG A 73 -17.45 -2.98 -7.31
C ARG A 73 -17.33 -3.47 -5.86
N SER A 74 -17.68 -4.73 -5.59
CA SER A 74 -17.64 -5.29 -4.23
C SER A 74 -16.23 -5.31 -3.63
N ILE A 75 -15.19 -5.29 -4.47
CA ILE A 75 -13.77 -5.27 -4.10
C ILE A 75 -13.04 -4.30 -5.05
N GLU A 76 -12.80 -3.07 -4.58
CA GLU A 76 -11.93 -2.09 -5.27
C GLU A 76 -10.65 -1.88 -4.47
N ILE A 77 -9.51 -1.66 -5.12
CA ILE A 77 -8.20 -1.66 -4.48
C ILE A 77 -7.39 -0.46 -5.00
N LEU A 78 -7.01 0.47 -4.12
CA LEU A 78 -6.00 1.49 -4.45
C LEU A 78 -4.61 0.87 -4.32
N PHE A 79 -3.80 1.00 -5.36
CA PHE A 79 -2.59 0.20 -5.52
C PHE A 79 -1.38 1.03 -5.99
N PRO A 80 -0.55 1.58 -5.08
CA PRO A 80 -0.85 1.84 -3.68
C PRO A 80 -1.72 3.10 -3.52
N GLU A 81 -2.25 3.35 -2.31
CA GLU A 81 -2.92 4.62 -2.00
C GLU A 81 -1.92 5.79 -1.99
N HIS A 82 -0.74 5.59 -1.39
CA HIS A 82 0.31 6.59 -1.32
C HIS A 82 1.69 5.94 -1.22
N VAL A 83 2.76 6.74 -1.30
CA VAL A 83 4.11 6.31 -0.90
C VAL A 83 4.68 7.33 0.06
N THR A 84 4.97 6.90 1.27
CA THR A 84 5.51 7.74 2.36
C THR A 84 6.91 7.29 2.72
N VAL A 85 7.78 8.25 3.07
CA VAL A 85 9.13 8.00 3.54
C VAL A 85 9.46 8.78 4.81
N VAL A 86 10.42 8.28 5.58
CA VAL A 86 11.16 9.02 6.62
C VAL A 86 12.63 9.01 6.21
N LYS A 87 13.21 10.20 6.00
CA LYS A 87 14.65 10.34 5.68
C LYS A 87 15.50 9.96 6.88
N GLN A 88 16.69 9.42 6.63
CA GLN A 88 17.58 8.96 7.69
C GLN A 88 17.84 10.04 8.74
N GLY A 89 17.62 9.70 10.01
CA GLY A 89 17.79 10.62 11.14
C GLY A 89 16.74 11.73 11.27
N GLN A 90 15.73 11.78 10.39
CA GLN A 90 14.57 12.66 10.53
C GLN A 90 13.44 11.95 11.28
N ARG A 91 12.55 12.73 11.91
CA ARG A 91 11.36 12.22 12.61
C ARG A 91 10.06 12.43 11.82
N SER A 92 10.05 13.37 10.89
CA SER A 92 8.90 13.71 10.06
C SER A 92 8.78 12.77 8.85
N ALA A 93 7.61 12.15 8.69
CA ALA A 93 7.26 11.45 7.47
C ALA A 93 6.88 12.45 6.36
N ARG A 94 7.14 12.10 5.09
CA ARG A 94 6.74 12.87 3.90
C ARG A 94 6.25 11.92 2.82
N GLN A 95 5.17 12.30 2.13
CA GLN A 95 4.68 11.59 0.95
C GLN A 95 5.53 11.93 -0.28
N LEU A 96 6.07 10.91 -0.96
CA LEU A 96 6.64 11.00 -2.32
C LEU A 96 5.55 10.90 -3.39
N TYR A 97 4.46 10.22 -3.04
CA TYR A 97 3.26 10.04 -3.84
C TYR A 97 2.06 10.03 -2.89
N LEU A 98 0.96 10.64 -3.32
CA LEU A 98 -0.34 10.54 -2.66
C LEU A 98 -1.40 10.50 -3.76
N PHE A 99 -2.28 9.50 -3.72
CA PHE A 99 -3.49 9.49 -4.51
C PHE A 99 -4.32 10.76 -4.28
N ARG A 100 -4.73 11.43 -5.37
CA ARG A 100 -5.69 12.53 -5.34
C ARG A 100 -6.88 12.18 -6.25
N PRO A 101 -8.12 12.12 -5.74
CA PRO A 101 -9.30 11.96 -6.58
C PRO A 101 -9.45 13.11 -7.57
N GLY A 102 -9.83 12.82 -8.82
CA GLY A 102 -10.22 13.82 -9.81
C GLY A 102 -9.65 13.59 -11.22
N GLU A 103 -10.15 14.34 -12.20
CA GLU A 103 -9.84 14.16 -13.62
C GLU A 103 -8.41 14.56 -14.01
N ARG A 104 -7.76 15.42 -13.22
CA ARG A 104 -6.39 15.91 -13.45
C ARG A 104 -5.34 15.05 -12.74
N GLY A 105 -5.24 13.78 -13.13
CA GLY A 105 -4.22 12.86 -12.66
C GLY A 105 -3.60 12.07 -13.80
N ASP A 106 -2.26 11.98 -13.82
CA ASP A 106 -1.55 11.13 -14.76
C ASP A 106 -1.91 9.66 -14.51
N ARG A 107 -2.73 9.11 -15.40
CA ARG A 107 -3.12 7.70 -15.38
C ARG A 107 -1.86 6.83 -15.45
N PRO A 108 -1.68 5.85 -14.55
CA PRO A 108 -0.60 4.88 -14.68
C PRO A 108 -0.67 4.18 -16.05
N LEU A 109 0.46 4.09 -16.74
CA LEU A 109 0.60 3.27 -17.94
C LEU A 109 0.74 1.81 -17.52
N TRP A 110 -0.41 1.15 -17.44
CA TRP A 110 -0.48 -0.27 -17.14
C TRP A 110 0.07 -1.13 -18.28
N ARG A 111 0.72 -2.22 -17.90
CA ARG A 111 1.07 -3.35 -18.76
C ARG A 111 0.41 -4.61 -18.20
N ARG A 112 0.07 -5.53 -19.09
CA ARG A 112 -0.40 -6.88 -18.75
C ARG A 112 0.74 -7.86 -19.01
N SER A 113 0.97 -8.76 -18.07
CA SER A 113 1.88 -9.90 -18.20
C SER A 113 1.17 -11.17 -17.72
N ASP A 114 1.80 -12.34 -17.83
CA ASP A 114 1.14 -13.61 -17.52
C ASP A 114 0.58 -13.62 -16.08
N GLY A 115 -0.75 -13.70 -15.97
CA GLY A 115 -1.47 -13.64 -14.71
C GLY A 115 -1.30 -12.33 -13.90
N SER A 116 -0.78 -11.24 -14.48
CA SER A 116 -0.45 -10.02 -13.73
C SER A 116 -0.82 -8.72 -14.45
N LEU A 117 -1.10 -7.69 -13.64
CA LEU A 117 -1.22 -6.29 -14.07
C LEU A 117 -0.16 -5.47 -13.34
N GLU A 118 0.59 -4.65 -14.05
CA GLU A 118 1.69 -3.88 -13.48
C GLU A 118 1.80 -2.48 -14.10
N TYR A 119 2.39 -1.53 -13.37
CA TYR A 119 2.79 -0.24 -13.91
C TYR A 119 4.06 0.27 -13.23
N GLU A 120 4.75 1.20 -13.90
CA GLU A 120 5.94 1.88 -13.37
C GLU A 120 5.66 3.37 -13.15
N ARG A 121 6.31 3.97 -12.14
CA ARG A 121 6.21 5.42 -11.86
C ARG A 121 7.48 5.91 -11.16
N ASP A 122 8.02 7.02 -11.66
CA ASP A 122 9.03 7.80 -10.95
C ASP A 122 8.34 8.67 -9.88
N LEU A 123 8.82 8.59 -8.64
CA LEU A 123 8.31 9.31 -7.49
C LEU A 123 9.23 10.50 -7.15
N GLY A 124 8.82 11.35 -6.22
CA GLY A 124 9.67 12.42 -5.70
C GLY A 124 11.01 11.92 -5.13
N ASP A 125 12.02 12.79 -5.16
CA ASP A 125 13.38 12.53 -4.65
C ASP A 125 14.04 11.26 -5.20
N GLY A 126 13.89 10.96 -6.50
CA GLY A 126 14.66 9.91 -7.18
C GLY A 126 14.35 8.49 -6.72
N VAL A 127 13.12 8.23 -6.27
CA VAL A 127 12.64 6.88 -5.97
C VAL A 127 11.79 6.37 -7.12
N HIS A 128 12.16 5.25 -7.73
CA HIS A 128 11.38 4.58 -8.75
C HIS A 128 10.50 3.47 -8.13
N LEU A 129 9.26 3.35 -8.61
CA LEU A 129 8.30 2.31 -8.22
C LEU A 129 7.89 1.46 -9.44
N LEU A 130 8.09 0.14 -9.34
CA LEU A 130 7.37 -0.86 -10.12
C LEU A 130 6.32 -1.51 -9.21
N ALA A 131 5.05 -1.36 -9.55
CA ALA A 131 3.93 -1.95 -8.82
C ALA A 131 3.32 -3.09 -9.66
N ARG A 132 3.23 -4.31 -9.11
CA ARG A 132 2.63 -5.50 -9.74
C ARG A 132 1.56 -6.13 -8.87
N ALA A 133 0.40 -6.43 -9.46
CA ALA A 133 -0.66 -7.24 -8.90
C ALA A 133 -0.79 -8.55 -9.70
N THR A 134 -0.49 -9.68 -9.07
CA THR A 134 -0.52 -11.02 -9.67
C THR A 134 -1.75 -11.78 -9.16
N LEU A 135 -2.61 -12.22 -10.07
CA LEU A 135 -3.79 -13.02 -9.76
C LEU A 135 -3.40 -14.49 -9.59
N GLU A 136 -3.50 -14.98 -8.36
CA GLU A 136 -3.20 -16.36 -7.97
C GLU A 136 -4.51 -17.15 -7.77
N GLY A 137 -4.42 -18.46 -7.54
CA GLY A 137 -5.61 -19.34 -7.50
C GLY A 137 -6.66 -19.00 -6.44
N ASP A 138 -6.27 -18.28 -5.39
CA ASP A 138 -7.08 -17.99 -4.20
C ASP A 138 -7.09 -16.49 -3.81
N GLY A 139 -6.63 -15.60 -4.69
CA GLY A 139 -6.56 -14.17 -4.40
C GLY A 139 -5.55 -13.42 -5.27
N VAL A 140 -5.10 -12.25 -4.80
CA VAL A 140 -4.18 -11.37 -5.52
C VAL A 140 -2.95 -11.08 -4.65
N ARG A 141 -1.76 -11.37 -5.16
CA ARG A 141 -0.49 -10.96 -4.55
C ARG A 141 -0.11 -9.57 -5.07
N PHE A 142 0.16 -8.67 -4.16
CA PHE A 142 0.62 -7.30 -4.43
C PHE A 142 2.10 -7.22 -4.13
N ARG A 143 2.87 -6.64 -5.06
CA ARG A 143 4.31 -6.47 -4.98
C ARG A 143 4.69 -5.06 -5.40
N TYR A 144 5.48 -4.40 -4.56
CA TYR A 144 6.10 -3.11 -4.86
C TYR A 144 7.61 -3.29 -4.87
N GLU A 145 8.24 -3.05 -6.02
CA GLU A 145 9.70 -2.93 -6.14
C GLU A 145 10.07 -1.46 -6.15
N LEU A 146 10.78 -1.03 -5.11
CA LEU A 146 11.19 0.36 -4.88
C LEU A 146 12.70 0.46 -5.07
N THR A 147 13.16 1.30 -5.99
CA THR A 147 14.59 1.54 -6.24
C THR A 147 14.91 3.00 -5.90
N ASN A 148 15.96 3.24 -5.12
CA ASN A 148 16.40 4.59 -4.74
C ASN A 148 17.63 4.98 -5.56
N GLU A 149 17.43 5.88 -6.51
CA GLU A 149 18.46 6.41 -7.41
C GLU A 149 19.05 7.73 -6.88
N SER A 150 18.61 8.17 -5.69
CA SER A 150 19.07 9.38 -5.01
C SER A 150 20.20 9.09 -4.00
N PRO A 151 20.98 10.12 -3.59
CA PRO A 151 21.95 10.01 -2.51
C PRO A 151 21.31 10.02 -1.11
N VAL A 152 19.99 10.09 -0.98
CA VAL A 152 19.28 10.20 0.30
C VAL A 152 18.92 8.81 0.84
N ALA A 153 19.35 8.49 2.05
CA ALA A 153 18.91 7.29 2.75
C ALA A 153 17.53 7.51 3.41
N TYR A 154 16.70 6.46 3.44
CA TYR A 154 15.41 6.44 4.12
C TYR A 154 15.38 5.35 5.20
N ASP A 155 15.12 5.74 6.44
CA ASP A 155 14.93 4.80 7.57
C ASP A 155 13.61 4.03 7.41
N MET A 156 12.62 4.62 6.72
CA MET A 156 11.38 3.98 6.34
C MET A 156 10.91 4.42 4.95
N ILE A 157 10.43 3.47 4.17
CA ILE A 157 9.51 3.64 3.04
C ILE A 157 8.28 2.73 3.23
N TYR A 158 7.12 3.24 2.83
CA TYR A 158 5.81 2.66 3.05
C TYR A 158 4.91 2.91 1.84
N ALA A 159 4.29 1.85 1.31
CA ALA A 159 3.42 1.90 0.13
C ALA A 159 2.16 1.05 0.37
N PRO A 160 1.14 1.57 1.07
CA PRO A 160 -0.02 0.78 1.46
C PRO A 160 -0.90 0.40 0.27
N THR A 161 -1.32 -0.86 0.26
CA THR A 161 -2.47 -1.30 -0.54
C THR A 161 -3.74 -0.99 0.27
N ASP A 162 -4.76 -0.42 -0.37
CA ASP A 162 -6.04 -0.13 0.28
C ASP A 162 -7.17 -0.89 -0.44
N PRO A 163 -7.47 -2.14 -0.03
CA PRO A 163 -8.63 -2.89 -0.50
C PRO A 163 -9.88 -2.38 0.22
N ARG A 164 -10.76 -1.71 -0.52
CA ARG A 164 -12.05 -1.15 -0.08
C ARG A 164 -13.17 -2.14 -0.40
N LEU A 165 -13.87 -2.60 0.63
CA LEU A 165 -14.86 -3.66 0.53
C LEU A 165 -16.28 -3.09 0.52
N THR A 166 -17.08 -3.37 -0.50
CA THR A 166 -18.45 -2.86 -0.61
C THR A 166 -19.46 -3.99 -0.79
N SER A 167 -20.74 -3.68 -1.04
CA SER A 167 -21.77 -4.69 -1.34
C SER A 167 -21.85 -5.75 -0.24
N ILE A 168 -21.78 -7.05 -0.58
CA ILE A 168 -21.82 -8.17 0.38
C ILE A 168 -20.69 -8.18 1.42
N PHE A 169 -19.62 -7.40 1.22
CA PHE A 169 -18.50 -7.28 2.16
C PHE A 169 -18.51 -5.97 2.98
N HIS A 170 -19.47 -5.09 2.75
CA HIS A 170 -19.54 -3.79 3.44
C HIS A 170 -19.88 -3.96 4.93
N ASP A 171 -18.96 -3.56 5.81
CA ASP A 171 -19.01 -3.83 7.26
C ASP A 171 -18.66 -2.61 8.13
N VAL A 172 -19.38 -1.50 7.95
CA VAL A 172 -19.05 -0.21 8.62
C VAL A 172 -19.08 -0.25 10.16
N ARG A 173 -19.79 -1.24 10.71
CA ARG A 173 -19.89 -1.50 12.14
C ARG A 173 -18.81 -2.46 12.66
N LEU A 174 -17.97 -3.03 11.80
CA LEU A 174 -17.00 -4.09 12.13
C LEU A 174 -17.69 -5.26 12.88
N GLU A 175 -18.77 -5.79 12.30
CA GLU A 175 -19.56 -6.92 12.81
C GLU A 175 -19.12 -8.26 12.22
N ARG A 176 -18.40 -8.24 11.10
CA ARG A 176 -17.93 -9.42 10.35
C ARG A 176 -16.47 -9.31 9.95
N THR A 177 -15.75 -8.34 10.52
CA THR A 177 -14.32 -8.11 10.30
C THR A 177 -13.54 -8.58 11.53
N TYR A 178 -12.61 -9.49 11.31
CA TYR A 178 -11.93 -10.31 12.31
C TYR A 178 -10.41 -10.16 12.22
N VAL A 179 -9.76 -10.39 13.35
CA VAL A 179 -8.31 -10.56 13.48
C VAL A 179 -8.03 -11.86 14.24
N HIS A 180 -6.80 -12.36 14.17
CA HIS A 180 -6.39 -13.58 14.86
C HIS A 180 -5.46 -13.28 16.05
N HIS A 181 -5.63 -14.05 17.13
CA HIS A 181 -4.79 -14.07 18.31
C HIS A 181 -4.43 -15.51 18.66
N ALA A 182 -3.47 -15.73 19.56
CA ALA A 182 -3.07 -17.07 19.98
C ALA A 182 -4.21 -17.92 20.60
N ASP A 183 -5.30 -17.29 21.06
CA ASP A 183 -6.52 -17.91 21.56
C ASP A 183 -7.66 -18.04 20.52
N GLY A 184 -7.43 -17.65 19.26
CA GLY A 184 -8.35 -17.79 18.13
C GLY A 184 -8.77 -16.45 17.50
N PHE A 185 -9.84 -16.49 16.72
CA PHE A 185 -10.42 -15.29 16.09
C PHE A 185 -11.16 -14.40 17.09
N ASP A 186 -11.00 -13.09 16.92
CA ASP A 186 -11.80 -12.07 17.58
C ASP A 186 -12.30 -11.03 16.56
N LEU A 187 -13.42 -10.38 16.84
CA LEU A 187 -13.86 -9.23 16.04
C LEU A 187 -12.85 -8.09 16.21
N LEU A 188 -12.50 -7.43 15.10
CA LEU A 188 -11.55 -6.32 15.08
C LEU A 188 -11.88 -5.27 16.16
N ALA A 189 -13.17 -4.97 16.34
CA ALA A 189 -13.67 -3.97 17.28
C ALA A 189 -14.50 -4.55 18.45
N SER A 190 -14.17 -5.76 18.90
CA SER A 190 -14.79 -6.42 20.07
C SER A 190 -14.77 -5.54 21.33
N GLU A 191 -13.67 -4.84 21.59
CA GLU A 191 -13.47 -3.95 22.74
C GLU A 191 -14.24 -2.62 22.63
N THR A 192 -15.03 -2.40 21.56
CA THR A 192 -15.89 -1.23 21.40
C THR A 192 -17.34 -1.65 21.07
N PRO A 193 -18.06 -2.30 22.01
CA PRO A 193 -19.41 -2.80 21.76
C PRO A 193 -20.42 -1.68 21.41
N ARG A 194 -20.26 -0.48 21.97
CA ARG A 194 -21.11 0.69 21.67
C ARG A 194 -21.14 1.07 20.19
N ARG A 195 -20.13 0.66 19.38
CA ARG A 195 -20.09 0.93 17.94
C ARG A 195 -21.33 0.38 17.21
N LEU A 196 -22.02 -0.62 17.78
CA LEU A 196 -23.21 -1.24 17.21
C LEU A 196 -24.47 -0.39 17.40
N THR A 197 -24.51 0.47 18.42
CA THR A 197 -25.73 1.18 18.84
C THR A 197 -25.66 2.70 18.71
N ILE A 198 -24.45 3.31 18.72
CA ILE A 198 -24.31 4.75 18.49
C ILE A 198 -24.68 5.14 17.05
N PRO A 199 -25.16 6.38 16.80
CA PRO A 199 -25.33 6.91 15.45
C PRO A 199 -24.06 6.81 14.59
N LEU A 200 -24.20 6.63 13.27
CA LEU A 200 -23.05 6.41 12.38
C LEU A 200 -22.16 7.67 12.25
N ASP A 201 -22.74 8.85 12.31
CA ASP A 201 -22.07 10.17 12.36
C ASP A 201 -21.31 10.42 13.68
N GLN A 202 -21.55 9.61 14.71
CA GLN A 202 -20.78 9.60 15.96
C GLN A 202 -19.74 8.47 15.99
N TRP A 203 -19.92 7.44 15.15
CA TRP A 203 -18.96 6.34 14.99
C TRP A 203 -17.88 6.66 13.96
N LEU A 204 -18.23 7.37 12.88
CA LEU A 204 -17.40 7.66 11.73
C LEU A 204 -17.07 9.16 11.64
N PRO A 205 -15.89 9.54 11.11
CA PRO A 205 -14.80 8.65 10.71
C PRO A 205 -14.11 8.03 11.93
N ALA A 206 -13.47 6.87 11.73
CA ALA A 206 -12.68 6.20 12.76
C ALA A 206 -11.50 5.44 12.14
N ARG A 207 -10.55 5.03 12.98
CA ARG A 207 -9.54 4.01 12.66
C ARG A 207 -9.56 2.95 13.76
N TYR A 208 -9.57 1.67 13.40
CA TYR A 208 -9.48 0.58 14.37
C TYR A 208 -8.23 -0.25 14.11
N LEU A 209 -7.37 -0.38 15.12
CA LEU A 209 -6.00 -0.87 14.96
C LEU A 209 -5.66 -1.94 16.01
N VAL A 210 -4.88 -2.93 15.59
CA VAL A 210 -4.34 -3.99 16.44
C VAL A 210 -2.86 -4.17 16.14
N SER A 211 -1.98 -3.97 17.12
CA SER A 211 -0.54 -4.09 16.91
C SER A 211 -0.13 -5.51 16.52
N PHE A 212 0.93 -5.63 15.71
CA PHE A 212 1.61 -6.91 15.45
C PHE A 212 3.07 -6.85 15.95
N THR A 213 3.95 -6.14 15.23
CA THR A 213 5.34 -5.93 15.69
C THR A 213 5.55 -4.65 16.50
N TRP A 214 4.67 -3.66 16.34
CA TRP A 214 4.73 -2.44 17.15
C TRP A 214 4.23 -2.69 18.57
N PRO A 215 4.64 -1.86 19.56
CA PRO A 215 4.06 -1.89 20.89
C PRO A 215 2.53 -1.75 20.83
N VAL A 216 1.82 -2.38 21.76
CA VAL A 216 0.40 -2.05 21.99
C VAL A 216 0.34 -0.65 22.60
N PRO A 217 -0.33 0.34 21.98
CA PRO A 217 -0.43 1.68 22.54
C PRO A 217 -1.13 1.64 23.90
N ALA A 218 -0.70 2.46 24.87
CA ALA A 218 -1.31 2.45 26.21
C ALA A 218 -2.78 2.93 26.19
N GLN A 219 -3.09 3.92 25.35
CA GLN A 219 -4.42 4.50 25.21
C GLN A 219 -5.31 3.62 24.30
N ARG A 220 -6.50 3.23 24.80
CA ARG A 220 -7.51 2.53 23.99
C ARG A 220 -8.14 3.42 22.92
N ILE A 221 -8.20 4.73 23.18
CA ILE A 221 -8.74 5.73 22.26
C ILE A 221 -7.76 6.90 22.23
N GLU A 222 -7.19 7.15 21.06
CA GLU A 222 -6.34 8.32 20.77
C GLU A 222 -7.12 9.30 19.90
N ARG A 223 -6.82 10.60 20.04
CA ARG A 223 -7.14 11.62 19.04
C ARG A 223 -5.82 12.13 18.49
N ARG A 224 -5.63 12.05 17.18
CA ARG A 224 -4.42 12.49 16.48
C ARG A 224 -4.69 13.79 15.75
N ASP A 225 -3.63 14.38 15.17
CA ASP A 225 -3.67 15.70 14.52
C ASP A 225 -4.60 15.75 13.28
N ASP A 226 -5.00 14.59 12.75
CA ASP A 226 -5.99 14.46 11.67
C ASP A 226 -7.46 14.60 12.16
N GLY A 227 -7.67 14.71 13.47
CA GLY A 227 -9.00 14.82 14.09
C GLY A 227 -9.78 13.51 14.17
N ILE A 228 -9.25 12.40 13.65
CA ILE A 228 -9.94 11.11 13.63
C ILE A 228 -9.73 10.38 14.97
N PRO A 229 -10.75 9.72 15.55
CA PRO A 229 -10.59 8.80 16.66
C PRO A 229 -9.89 7.50 16.23
N TYR A 230 -8.76 7.21 16.87
CA TYR A 230 -8.01 5.95 16.72
C TYR A 230 -8.34 5.03 17.89
N TYR A 231 -8.97 3.89 17.61
CA TYR A 231 -9.27 2.85 18.58
C TYR A 231 -8.21 1.76 18.52
N ASN A 232 -7.48 1.56 19.61
CA ASN A 232 -6.43 0.56 19.72
C ASN A 232 -6.91 -0.62 20.57
N LYS A 233 -6.81 -1.84 20.05
CA LYS A 233 -7.16 -3.06 20.80
C LYS A 233 -6.09 -3.41 21.85
N SER A 234 -6.50 -4.03 22.96
CA SER A 234 -5.67 -4.24 24.16
C SER A 234 -4.57 -5.31 24.03
N ARG A 235 -4.70 -6.20 23.04
CA ARG A 235 -3.76 -7.29 22.75
C ARG A 235 -3.27 -7.21 21.31
N ALA A 236 -2.01 -7.59 21.08
CA ALA A 236 -1.46 -7.74 19.74
C ALA A 236 -2.08 -8.98 19.03
N VAL A 237 -2.14 -8.93 17.69
CA VAL A 237 -2.36 -10.14 16.88
C VAL A 237 -1.12 -11.03 16.90
N ASP A 238 -1.28 -12.34 16.68
CA ASP A 238 -0.16 -13.28 16.49
C ASP A 238 0.31 -13.34 15.01
N MET A 239 -0.52 -12.84 14.10
CA MET A 239 -0.26 -12.80 12.67
C MET A 239 -0.79 -11.48 12.06
N PRO A 240 -0.05 -10.84 11.13
CA PRO A 240 -0.54 -9.69 10.38
C PRO A 240 -1.58 -10.15 9.35
N PHE A 241 -2.79 -10.41 9.85
CA PHE A 241 -3.95 -10.94 9.15
C PHE A 241 -5.21 -10.20 9.62
N ILE A 242 -6.03 -9.78 8.66
CA ILE A 242 -7.35 -9.21 8.87
C ILE A 242 -8.29 -9.79 7.82
N ALA A 243 -9.50 -10.17 8.22
CA ALA A 243 -10.46 -10.81 7.33
C ALA A 243 -11.88 -10.27 7.50
N THR A 244 -12.67 -10.23 6.43
CA THR A 244 -14.07 -9.83 6.44
C THR A 244 -14.90 -10.93 5.79
N VAL A 245 -15.93 -11.38 6.51
CA VAL A 245 -16.88 -12.40 6.05
C VAL A 245 -18.04 -11.72 5.32
N SER A 246 -18.45 -12.26 4.18
CA SER A 246 -19.60 -11.76 3.42
C SER A 246 -20.91 -11.88 4.22
N THR A 247 -21.90 -11.05 3.87
CA THR A 247 -23.24 -11.07 4.49
C THR A 247 -23.95 -12.42 4.33
N ASP A 248 -23.74 -13.12 3.21
CA ASP A 248 -24.23 -14.47 2.95
C ASP A 248 -23.37 -15.60 3.57
N LYS A 249 -22.26 -15.24 4.22
CA LYS A 249 -21.25 -16.15 4.81
C LYS A 249 -20.62 -17.14 3.81
N ALA A 250 -20.79 -16.94 2.51
CA ALA A 250 -20.25 -17.82 1.48
C ALA A 250 -18.79 -17.48 1.09
N TRP A 251 -18.32 -16.27 1.43
CA TRP A 251 -17.02 -15.75 1.04
C TRP A 251 -16.27 -15.11 2.21
N VAL A 252 -14.94 -15.24 2.16
CA VAL A 252 -14.00 -14.53 3.05
C VAL A 252 -13.00 -13.77 2.19
N ILE A 253 -12.83 -12.49 2.50
CA ILE A 253 -11.73 -11.67 1.98
C ILE A 253 -10.75 -11.43 3.12
N ALA A 254 -9.46 -11.71 2.92
CA ALA A 254 -8.45 -11.52 3.95
C ALA A 254 -7.13 -10.97 3.42
N SER A 255 -6.72 -9.80 3.92
CA SER A 255 -5.37 -9.26 3.72
C SER A 255 -4.39 -9.90 4.70
N PHE A 256 -3.22 -10.31 4.22
CA PHE A 256 -2.08 -10.68 5.07
C PHE A 256 -0.71 -10.32 4.44
N ALA A 257 0.31 -10.20 5.27
CA ALA A 257 1.70 -9.95 4.85
C ALA A 257 2.70 -10.85 5.59
N ARG A 258 4.00 -10.79 5.23
CA ARG A 258 5.05 -11.44 6.05
C ARG A 258 5.12 -10.82 7.45
N THR A 259 5.17 -9.49 7.49
CA THR A 259 5.30 -8.66 8.68
C THR A 259 4.54 -7.35 8.49
N ALA A 260 4.16 -6.70 9.59
CA ALA A 260 3.52 -5.39 9.60
C ALA A 260 3.75 -4.73 10.97
N GLY A 261 3.62 -3.40 11.05
CA GLY A 261 3.59 -2.71 12.35
C GLY A 261 2.35 -3.10 13.16
N ASN A 262 1.20 -2.99 12.51
CA ASN A 262 -0.14 -3.31 12.99
C ASN A 262 -1.00 -3.86 11.84
N VAL A 263 -2.20 -4.31 12.16
CA VAL A 263 -3.31 -4.48 11.21
C VAL A 263 -4.42 -3.49 11.56
N TRP A 264 -5.10 -2.94 10.56
CA TRP A 264 -6.14 -1.93 10.82
C TRP A 264 -7.20 -1.81 9.72
N SER A 265 -8.28 -1.12 10.06
CA SER A 265 -9.37 -0.76 9.14
C SER A 265 -9.81 0.69 9.35
N ASN A 266 -10.15 1.38 8.26
CA ASN A 266 -11.09 2.51 8.30
C ASN A 266 -12.51 1.96 8.13
N PRO A 267 -13.38 1.99 9.16
CA PRO A 267 -14.75 1.47 9.04
C PRO A 267 -15.64 2.29 8.09
N GLU A 268 -15.27 3.51 7.73
CA GLU A 268 -16.01 4.31 6.73
C GLU A 268 -15.78 3.82 5.30
N LEU A 269 -14.55 3.38 4.99
CA LEU A 269 -14.16 2.81 3.69
C LEU A 269 -14.18 1.28 3.67
N THR A 270 -14.44 0.68 4.83
CA THR A 270 -14.46 -0.77 5.07
C THR A 270 -13.24 -1.48 4.48
N CYS A 271 -12.06 -0.92 4.76
CA CYS A 271 -10.79 -1.37 4.19
C CYS A 271 -9.98 -2.33 5.09
N GLN A 272 -8.98 -2.99 4.51
CA GLN A 272 -8.14 -3.99 5.18
C GLN A 272 -6.63 -3.74 4.99
N HIS A 273 -5.98 -3.21 6.03
CA HIS A 273 -4.55 -2.88 6.02
C HIS A 273 -3.69 -3.84 6.84
N VAL A 274 -2.57 -4.26 6.24
CA VAL A 274 -1.55 -5.17 6.80
C VAL A 274 -0.14 -4.79 6.31
N ASP A 275 0.03 -3.52 5.97
CA ASP A 275 1.06 -3.04 5.05
C ASP A 275 2.47 -3.04 5.68
N PRO A 276 3.47 -3.73 5.08
CA PRO A 276 4.84 -3.72 5.58
C PRO A 276 5.53 -2.35 5.42
N GLN A 277 6.56 -2.13 6.23
CA GLN A 277 7.49 -1.01 6.13
C GLN A 277 8.92 -1.54 6.06
N THR A 278 9.80 -0.85 5.33
CA THR A 278 11.21 -1.25 5.18
C THR A 278 12.11 -0.03 5.01
N SER A 279 13.42 -0.16 5.18
CA SER A 279 14.40 0.90 4.90
C SER A 279 14.81 0.90 3.42
N LEU A 280 15.31 2.03 2.92
CA LEU A 280 15.76 2.17 1.54
C LEU A 280 16.97 3.09 1.42
N SER A 281 18.16 2.49 1.33
CA SER A 281 19.46 3.16 1.22
C SER A 281 19.71 3.70 -0.20
N PRO A 282 20.69 4.60 -0.42
CA PRO A 282 21.11 5.04 -1.75
C PRO A 282 21.53 3.86 -2.63
N GLY A 283 21.07 3.82 -3.88
CA GLY A 283 21.32 2.73 -4.82
C GLY A 283 20.63 1.40 -4.50
N GLN A 284 19.90 1.30 -3.38
CA GLN A 284 19.25 0.06 -2.96
C GLN A 284 17.94 -0.17 -3.73
N ARG A 285 17.63 -1.45 -3.97
CA ARG A 285 16.27 -1.91 -4.25
C ARG A 285 15.68 -2.61 -3.02
N ALA A 286 14.44 -2.26 -2.67
CA ALA A 286 13.63 -3.00 -1.71
C ALA A 286 12.41 -3.62 -2.40
N THR A 287 11.84 -4.65 -1.77
CA THR A 287 10.58 -5.26 -2.19
C THR A 287 9.66 -5.33 -0.98
N ILE A 288 8.40 -4.96 -1.18
CA ILE A 288 7.30 -5.09 -0.21
C ILE A 288 6.24 -5.98 -0.86
N GLU A 289 5.80 -7.04 -0.18
CA GLU A 289 4.68 -7.88 -0.63
C GLU A 289 3.62 -8.11 0.44
N LEU A 290 2.36 -8.08 0.00
CA LEU A 290 1.20 -8.51 0.76
C LEU A 290 0.22 -9.24 -0.17
N LYS A 291 -0.74 -9.97 0.39
CA LYS A 291 -1.71 -10.74 -0.39
C LYS A 291 -3.12 -10.56 0.16
N LEU A 292 -4.06 -10.35 -0.76
CA LEU A 292 -5.49 -10.39 -0.51
C LEU A 292 -6.04 -11.75 -0.95
N LEU A 293 -6.45 -12.58 0.01
CA LEU A 293 -7.22 -13.80 -0.26
C LEU A 293 -8.67 -13.43 -0.59
N VAL A 294 -9.26 -14.14 -1.54
CA VAL A 294 -10.69 -14.04 -1.90
C VAL A 294 -11.19 -15.45 -2.12
N ILE A 295 -11.74 -16.07 -1.07
CA ILE A 295 -12.06 -17.50 -1.08
C ILE A 295 -13.52 -17.76 -0.71
N ARG A 296 -14.07 -18.88 -1.21
CA ARG A 296 -15.25 -19.50 -0.60
C ARG A 296 -14.81 -20.35 0.58
N GLY A 297 -15.55 -20.31 1.68
CA GLY A 297 -15.26 -21.09 2.88
C GLY A 297 -15.34 -20.26 4.15
N SER A 298 -14.61 -20.70 5.16
CA SER A 298 -14.57 -20.16 6.52
C SER A 298 -13.39 -19.21 6.77
N LEU A 299 -13.38 -18.58 7.95
CA LEU A 299 -12.21 -17.84 8.45
C LEU A 299 -11.00 -18.76 8.64
N ASP A 300 -11.21 -20.00 9.10
CA ASP A 300 -10.15 -21.00 9.30
C ASP A 300 -9.48 -21.36 7.97
N ASP A 301 -10.26 -21.55 6.89
CA ASP A 301 -9.73 -21.78 5.54
C ASP A 301 -8.83 -20.62 5.06
N ALA A 302 -9.18 -19.38 5.40
CA ALA A 302 -8.42 -18.20 5.03
C ALA A 302 -7.12 -18.09 5.85
N LEU A 303 -7.18 -18.34 7.15
CA LEU A 303 -6.01 -18.34 8.03
C LEU A 303 -5.04 -19.46 7.67
N GLU A 304 -5.52 -20.68 7.42
CA GLU A 304 -4.67 -21.82 7.04
C GLU A 304 -3.94 -21.56 5.71
N ARG A 305 -4.64 -20.96 4.72
CA ARG A 305 -4.02 -20.48 3.48
C ARG A 305 -2.98 -19.39 3.72
N ALA A 306 -3.28 -18.42 4.58
CA ALA A 306 -2.38 -17.33 4.89
C ALA A 306 -1.13 -17.82 5.63
N ILE A 307 -1.26 -18.74 6.61
CA ILE A 307 -0.14 -19.35 7.34
C ILE A 307 0.81 -20.07 6.37
N ARG A 308 0.27 -20.91 5.48
CA ARG A 308 1.07 -21.62 4.45
C ARG A 308 1.84 -20.67 3.54
N GLN A 309 1.29 -19.50 3.23
CA GLN A 309 1.81 -18.60 2.20
C GLN A 309 2.63 -17.43 2.77
N ARG A 310 2.48 -17.08 4.06
CA ARG A 310 3.14 -15.97 4.74
C ARG A 310 4.66 -15.97 4.57
N GLN A 311 5.28 -17.15 4.64
CA GLN A 311 6.73 -17.30 4.50
C GLN A 311 7.23 -17.19 3.06
N SER A 312 6.34 -17.06 2.06
CA SER A 312 6.72 -16.82 0.66
C SER A 312 6.79 -15.33 0.28
N LEU A 313 6.04 -14.46 0.98
CA LEU A 313 5.98 -13.02 0.74
C LEU A 313 7.32 -12.34 1.11
N LYS A 314 7.59 -11.14 0.61
CA LYS A 314 8.71 -10.28 1.04
C LYS A 314 8.27 -9.25 2.07
#